data_AF-A0A2D6CSL7-F1
#
_entry.id   AF-A0A2D6CSL7-F1
#
_cell.length_a   1.000
_cell.length_b   1.000
_cell.length_c   1.000
_cell.angle_alpha   90.00
_cell.angle_beta   90.00
_cell.angle_gamma   90.00
#
_symmetry.space_group_name_H-M   'P 1'
#
loop_
_entity.id
_entity.type
_entity.pdbx_description
1 polymer ?
#
loop_
_entity_poly.entity_id
_entity_poly.type
_entity_poly.pdbx_seq_one_letter_code
_entity_poly.pdbx_strand_id
1 'polypeptide(L)' 'MSETARISARYELLVEDIEDRGVDVERVKERLRAQAIETPSWGYGDSGTRFGVFPQEWAAQTAQQRLQDAA' A
#
# COMPACT_ATOMS: atom_id res chain seq x y z
N MET A 1 -18.81 19.89 -0.11
CA MET A 1 -18.12 19.04 -1.11
C MET A 1 -17.89 17.66 -0.51
N SER A 2 -18.10 16.60 -1.28
CA SER A 2 -17.76 15.23 -0.87
C SER A 2 -16.24 15.07 -0.69
N GLU A 3 -15.81 14.11 0.12
CA GLU A 3 -14.39 13.78 0.32
C GLU A 3 -13.69 13.45 -1.01
N THR A 4 -14.33 12.65 -1.87
CA THR A 4 -13.84 12.34 -3.21
C THR A 4 -13.60 13.59 -4.03
N ALA A 5 -14.53 14.56 -3.99
CA ALA A 5 -14.40 15.81 -4.74
C ALA A 5 -13.21 16.65 -4.25
N ARG A 6 -12.91 16.60 -2.94
CA ARG A 6 -11.71 17.26 -2.38
C ARG A 6 -10.42 16.55 -2.82
N ILE A 7 -10.42 15.22 -2.87
CA ILE A 7 -9.28 14.43 -3.33
C ILE A 7 -9.00 14.68 -4.82
N SER A 8 -10.03 14.67 -5.66
CA SER A 8 -9.90 14.96 -7.10
C SER A 8 -9.31 16.34 -7.35
N ALA A 9 -9.85 17.39 -6.69
CA ALA A 9 -9.32 18.75 -6.84
C ALA A 9 -7.85 18.88 -6.40
N ARG A 10 -7.44 18.17 -5.34
CA ARG A 10 -6.03 18.13 -4.90
C ARG A 10 -5.14 17.36 -5.87
N TYR A 11 -5.66 16.28 -6.45
CA TYR A 11 -4.94 15.49 -7.45
C TYR A 11 -4.72 16.31 -8.72
N GLU A 12 -5.72 17.05 -9.20
CA GLU A 12 -5.59 17.94 -10.37
C GLU A 12 -4.49 18.98 -10.18
N LEU A 13 -4.45 19.67 -9.03
CA LEU A 13 -3.39 20.62 -8.69
C LEU A 13 -2.00 19.96 -8.62
N LEU A 14 -1.92 18.71 -8.15
CA LEU A 14 -0.67 17.97 -8.09
C LEU A 14 -0.17 17.58 -9.48
N VAL A 15 -1.08 17.18 -10.37
CA VAL A 15 -0.75 16.85 -11.77
C VAL A 15 -0.15 18.08 -12.45
N GLU A 16 -0.80 19.24 -12.32
CA GLU A 16 -0.31 20.52 -12.86
C GLU A 16 1.11 20.85 -12.37
N ASP A 17 1.36 20.82 -11.05
CA ASP A 17 2.71 21.09 -10.49
C ASP A 17 3.78 20.12 -11.01
N ILE A 18 3.44 18.83 -11.13
CA ILE A 18 4.38 17.80 -11.58
C ILE A 18 4.68 17.95 -13.08
N GLU A 19 3.67 18.27 -13.89
CA GLU A 19 3.83 18.50 -15.33
C GLU A 19 4.61 19.79 -15.62
N ASP A 20 4.38 20.86 -14.85
CA ASP A 20 5.15 22.11 -14.92
C ASP A 20 6.64 21.87 -14.62
N ARG A 21 6.96 20.85 -13.82
CA ARG A 21 8.34 20.40 -13.53
C ARG A 21 8.91 19.49 -14.63
N GLY A 22 8.17 19.28 -15.73
CA GLY A 22 8.59 18.48 -16.89
C GLY A 22 8.48 16.96 -16.69
N VAL A 23 7.68 16.50 -15.72
CA VAL A 23 7.49 15.07 -15.45
C VAL A 23 6.19 14.58 -16.08
N ASP A 24 6.30 13.57 -16.93
CA ASP A 24 5.13 12.87 -17.51
C ASP A 24 4.44 12.01 -16.45
N VAL A 25 3.29 12.50 -15.97
CA VAL A 25 2.51 11.85 -14.91
C VAL A 25 1.98 10.48 -15.34
N GLU A 26 1.56 10.32 -16.60
CA GLU A 26 1.05 9.03 -17.07
C GLU A 26 2.17 7.99 -17.13
N ARG A 27 3.35 8.37 -17.61
CA ARG A 27 4.54 7.49 -17.57
C ARG A 27 4.94 7.13 -16.14
N VAL A 28 4.82 8.04 -15.18
CA VAL A 28 5.06 7.73 -13.76
C VAL A 28 4.03 6.71 -13.26
N LYS A 29 2.75 6.90 -13.56
CA LYS A 29 1.69 5.95 -13.16
C LYS A 29 1.90 4.58 -13.77
N GLU A 30 2.31 4.50 -15.04
CA GLU A 30 2.67 3.22 -15.69
C GLU A 30 3.81 2.51 -14.94
N ARG A 31 4.88 3.24 -14.60
CA ARG A 31 6.02 2.66 -13.86
C ARG A 31 5.64 2.22 -12.45
N LEU A 32 4.81 2.99 -11.75
CA LEU A 32 4.33 2.64 -10.41
C LEU A 32 3.41 1.40 -10.45
N ARG A 33 2.54 1.27 -11.46
CA ARG A 33 1.71 0.06 -11.64
C ARG A 33 2.55 -1.18 -11.95
N ALA A 34 3.69 -1.01 -12.62
CA ALA A 34 4.59 -2.10 -12.95
C ALA A 34 5.53 -2.49 -11.78
N GLN A 35 5.58 -1.68 -10.72
CA GLN A 35 6.44 -1.96 -9.58
C GLN A 35 5.83 -3.07 -8.71
N ALA A 36 6.50 -4.22 -8.65
CA ALA A 36 6.17 -5.29 -7.72
C ALA A 36 6.86 -5.05 -6.37
N ILE A 37 6.09 -5.10 -5.28
CA ILE A 37 6.59 -5.04 -3.91
C ILE A 37 6.20 -6.35 -3.24
N GLU A 38 7.19 -7.16 -2.90
CA GLU A 38 6.97 -8.44 -2.21
C GLU A 38 6.48 -8.20 -0.78
N THR A 39 5.49 -8.96 -0.36
CA THR A 39 4.99 -8.93 1.02
C THR A 39 5.66 -10.02 1.86
N PRO A 40 6.20 -9.69 3.04
CA PRO A 40 6.86 -10.69 3.87
C PRO A 40 5.84 -11.61 4.54
N SER A 41 5.98 -12.92 4.36
CA SER A 41 5.02 -13.90 4.92
C SER A 41 4.85 -13.81 6.44
N TRP A 42 5.88 -13.38 7.17
CA TRP A 42 5.82 -13.26 8.63
C TRP A 42 5.03 -12.02 9.10
N GLY A 43 4.74 -11.07 8.22
CA GLY A 43 3.95 -9.87 8.54
C GLY A 43 2.47 -10.17 8.77
N TYR A 44 1.99 -11.34 8.35
CA TYR A 44 0.60 -11.79 8.51
C TYR A 44 0.35 -12.56 9.82
N GLY A 45 1.41 -12.90 10.56
CA GLY A 45 1.30 -13.60 11.85
C GLY A 45 1.36 -12.66 13.05
N ASP A 46 1.32 -13.24 14.25
CA ASP A 46 1.50 -12.47 15.48
C ASP A 46 2.87 -11.76 15.50
N SER A 47 2.86 -10.52 16.01
CA SER A 47 4.07 -9.72 16.16
C SER A 47 4.44 -9.51 17.62
N GLY A 48 5.72 -9.23 17.86
CA GLY A 48 6.23 -9.07 19.21
C GLY A 48 7.68 -8.61 19.25
N THR A 49 8.20 -8.53 20.48
CA THR A 49 9.59 -8.18 20.76
C THR A 49 10.21 -9.26 21.65
N ARG A 50 11.48 -9.07 22.05
CA ARG A 50 12.14 -9.93 23.04
C ARG A 50 11.42 -10.02 24.40
N PHE A 51 10.49 -9.12 24.68
CA PHE A 51 9.75 -9.07 25.95
C PHE A 51 8.41 -9.80 25.89
N GLY A 52 7.92 -10.15 24.70
CA GLY A 52 6.64 -10.82 24.52
C GLY A 52 6.08 -10.72 23.11
N VAL A 53 5.23 -11.68 22.78
CA VAL A 53 4.41 -11.75 21.57
C VAL A 53 2.94 -11.60 21.98
N PHE A 54 2.16 -10.83 21.24
CA PHE A 54 0.76 -10.53 21.58
C PHE A 54 -0.18 -11.15 20.55
N PRO A 55 -0.83 -12.29 20.88
CA PRO A 55 -1.71 -12.99 19.96
C PRO A 55 -2.88 -12.11 19.50
N GLN A 56 -3.19 -12.15 18.20
CA GLN A 56 -4.40 -11.55 17.62
C GLN A 56 -5.32 -12.66 17.09
N GLU A 57 -6.63 -12.54 17.30
CA GLU A 57 -7.60 -13.55 16.85
C GLU A 57 -7.61 -13.74 15.32
N TRP A 58 -7.20 -12.71 14.58
CA TRP A 58 -7.17 -12.67 13.12
C TRP A 58 -5.79 -13.00 12.51
N ALA A 59 -4.76 -13.26 13.33
CA ALA A 59 -3.42 -13.53 12.81
C ALA A 59 -3.32 -14.92 12.16
N ALA A 60 -2.62 -14.99 11.03
CA ALA A 60 -2.39 -16.24 10.31
C ALA A 60 -1.45 -17.17 11.08
N GLN A 61 -1.93 -18.39 11.37
CA GLN A 61 -1.22 -19.44 12.10
C GLN A 61 -0.55 -20.47 11.17
N THR A 62 -1.03 -20.60 9.92
CA THR A 62 -0.49 -21.54 8.93
C THR A 62 0.04 -20.82 7.68
N ALA A 63 0.91 -21.49 6.92
CA ALA A 63 1.44 -20.95 5.66
C ALA A 63 0.31 -20.69 4.64
N GLN A 64 -0.72 -21.53 4.62
CA GLN A 64 -1.87 -21.39 3.75
C GLN A 64 -2.70 -20.16 4.11
N GLN A 65 -2.89 -19.88 5.41
CA GLN A 65 -3.57 -18.68 5.87
C GLN A 65 -2.80 -17.41 5.48
N ARG A 66 -1.46 -17.42 5.60
CA ARG A 66 -0.63 -16.28 5.15
C ARG A 66 -0.76 -16.02 3.65
N LEU A 67 -0.89 -17.06 2.84
CA LEU A 67 -1.14 -16.93 1.40
C LEU A 67 -2.55 -16.40 1.11
N GLN A 68 -3.55 -16.80 1.90
CA GLN A 68 -4.92 -16.29 1.78
C GLN A 68 -5.01 -14.80 2.15
N ASP A 69 -4.31 -14.38 3.20
CA ASP A 69 -4.29 -12.98 3.64
C ASP A 69 -3.47 -12.07 2.71
N ALA A 70 -2.54 -12.67 1.94
CA ALA A 70 -1.72 -11.97 0.96
C ALA A 70 -2.37 -11.84 -0.43
N ALA A 71 -3.44 -12.59 -0.70
CA ALA A 71 -4.12 -12.66 -2.00
C ALA A 71 -5.16 -11.53 -2.17
#